data_AF-A0A3B8Z9V6-F1
#
_entry.id   AF-A0A3B8Z9V6-F1
#
_cell.length_a   1.000
_cell.length_b   1.000
_cell.length_c   1.000
_cell.angle_alpha   90.00
_cell.angle_beta   90.00
_cell.angle_gamma   90.00
#
_symmetry.space_group_name_H-M   'P 1'
#
loop_
_entity.id
_entity.type
_entity.pdbx_description
1 polymer ?
#
loop_
_entity_poly.entity_id
_entity_poly.type
_entity_poly.pdbx_seq_one_letter_code
_entity_poly.pdbx_strand_id
1 'polypeptide(L)'
;MKKGLSVSVSRIYWCLAACGLWLYVGQSWSVAQPPVGQVETAAVAQEIPSLGSVSHVELIKDGFKFLEGPAKTPDGNLFFTDIPAETIFVLTSAGQIEAYLKPSGFANGLMYAGDGQLLVCQMAGQLSRIDLASKQVTVLADQYGGARLNAPNDLVIDKQGGIYFTAPRYRAA
;
A
#
# COMPACT_ATOMS: atom_id res chain seq x y z
N MET A 1 -22.46 2.03 -31.51
CA MET A 1 -21.33 1.48 -30.73
C MET A 1 -20.86 2.53 -29.74
N LYS A 2 -21.20 2.40 -28.45
CA LYS A 2 -20.63 3.23 -27.38
C LYS A 2 -19.99 2.29 -26.36
N LYS A 3 -18.67 2.44 -26.20
CA LYS A 3 -17.82 1.62 -25.33
C LYS A 3 -18.23 1.85 -23.87
N GLY A 4 -18.39 0.76 -23.11
CA GLY A 4 -18.67 0.78 -21.68
C GLY A 4 -17.51 1.40 -20.92
N LEU A 5 -17.83 2.35 -20.03
CA LEU A 5 -16.90 2.94 -19.09
C LEU A 5 -16.84 2.00 -17.87
N SER A 6 -15.74 1.26 -17.73
CA SER A 6 -15.44 0.52 -16.51
C SER A 6 -14.91 1.49 -15.47
N VAL A 7 -15.65 1.73 -14.41
CA VAL A 7 -15.20 2.47 -13.23
C VAL A 7 -14.74 1.44 -12.21
N SER A 8 -13.43 1.29 -12.03
CA SER A 8 -12.87 0.50 -10.93
C SER A 8 -12.88 1.37 -9.67
N VAL A 9 -13.66 0.98 -8.67
CA VAL A 9 -13.71 1.64 -7.37
C VAL A 9 -12.85 0.82 -6.41
N SER A 10 -11.60 1.21 -6.23
CA SER A 10 -10.73 0.63 -5.19
C SER A 10 -11.12 1.24 -3.85
N ARG A 11 -11.93 0.53 -3.05
CA ARG A 11 -12.22 0.88 -1.65
C ARG A 11 -11.20 0.22 -0.73
N ILE A 12 -10.75 0.93 0.30
CA ILE A 12 -9.89 0.40 1.35
C ILE A 12 -10.75 -0.40 2.34
N TYR A 13 -10.42 -1.68 2.55
CA TYR A 13 -10.76 -2.41 3.76
C TYR A 13 -9.52 -3.21 4.18
N TRP A 14 -9.01 -2.95 5.37
CA TRP A 14 -7.95 -3.77 5.99
C TRP A 14 -8.60 -4.82 6.88
N CYS A 15 -8.26 -6.09 6.65
CA CYS A 15 -8.61 -7.19 7.54
C CYS A 15 -7.40 -8.13 7.64
N LEU A 16 -6.81 -8.25 8.83
CA LEU A 16 -5.83 -9.29 9.14
C LEU A 16 -6.58 -10.48 9.74
N ALA A 17 -6.52 -11.65 9.09
CA ALA A 17 -6.84 -12.92 9.74
C ALA A 17 -6.04 -14.08 9.14
N ALA A 18 -5.68 -14.98 10.05
CA ALA A 18 -4.65 -16.00 9.97
C ALA A 18 -4.92 -17.18 9.00
N CYS A 19 -3.84 -17.92 8.74
CA CYS A 19 -3.74 -19.15 7.95
C CYS A 19 -4.86 -20.18 8.19
N GLY A 20 -5.37 -20.74 7.10
CA GLY A 20 -6.12 -21.99 7.08
C GLY A 20 -6.27 -22.50 5.64
N LEU A 21 -5.75 -23.69 5.36
CA LEU A 21 -5.86 -24.35 4.06
C LEU A 21 -7.28 -24.88 3.88
N TRP A 22 -8.03 -24.39 2.89
CA TRP A 22 -9.32 -24.95 2.47
C TRP A 22 -9.33 -25.18 0.95
N LEU A 23 -9.64 -26.40 0.53
CA LEU A 23 -10.03 -26.74 -0.84
C LEU A 23 -11.49 -26.31 -1.03
N TYR A 24 -11.79 -25.50 -2.05
CA TYR A 24 -13.17 -25.18 -2.43
C TYR A 24 -13.41 -25.48 -3.92
N VAL A 25 -14.39 -26.35 -4.17
CA VAL A 25 -14.94 -26.68 -5.49
C VAL A 25 -15.98 -25.61 -5.84
N GLY A 26 -15.92 -25.08 -7.06
CA GLY A 26 -16.67 -23.91 -7.49
C GLY A 26 -18.19 -24.12 -7.59
N GLN A 27 -18.93 -23.12 -7.10
CA GLN A 27 -20.34 -22.87 -7.44
C GLN A 27 -20.45 -21.42 -7.89
N SER A 28 -21.05 -21.21 -9.07
CA SER A 28 -21.31 -19.88 -9.64
C SER A 28 -22.55 -19.26 -8.98
N TRP A 29 -22.39 -18.06 -8.41
CA TRP A 29 -23.51 -17.24 -7.94
C TRP A 29 -23.74 -16.10 -8.93
N SER A 30 -25.00 -15.90 -9.33
CA SER A 30 -25.42 -14.69 -10.05
C SER A 30 -26.02 -13.75 -9.02
N VAL A 31 -25.37 -12.62 -8.75
CA VAL A 31 -25.86 -11.60 -7.81
C VAL A 31 -26.58 -10.52 -8.63
N ALA A 32 -27.89 -10.39 -8.42
CA ALA A 32 -28.64 -9.26 -8.94
C ALA A 32 -28.11 -7.95 -8.30
N GLN A 33 -27.88 -6.93 -9.12
CA GLN A 33 -27.46 -5.62 -8.64
C GLN A 33 -28.62 -4.97 -7.86
N PRO A 34 -28.43 -4.56 -6.60
CA PRO A 34 -29.47 -3.83 -5.87
C PRO A 34 -29.69 -2.45 -6.51
N PRO A 35 -30.92 -1.90 -6.42
CA PRO A 35 -31.23 -0.57 -6.93
C PRO A 35 -30.40 0.50 -6.19
N VAL A 36 -29.92 1.48 -6.96
CA VAL A 36 -29.19 2.64 -6.47
C VAL A 36 -30.09 3.43 -5.50
N GLY A 37 -29.70 3.50 -4.22
CA GLY A 37 -30.40 4.36 -3.25
C GLY A 37 -30.42 3.92 -1.79
N GLN A 38 -29.83 2.80 -1.40
CA GLN A 38 -29.71 2.43 0.01
C GLN A 38 -28.23 2.30 0.39
N VAL A 39 -27.78 3.17 1.30
CA VAL A 39 -26.55 2.93 2.06
C VAL A 39 -26.85 1.74 2.95
N GLU A 40 -26.45 0.55 2.52
CA GLU A 40 -26.35 -0.58 3.44
C GLU A 40 -25.42 -0.14 4.56
N THR A 41 -25.95 -0.05 5.78
CA THR A 41 -25.12 0.00 6.96
C THR A 41 -24.29 -1.27 6.92
N ALA A 42 -23.00 -1.13 6.63
CA ALA A 42 -22.08 -2.25 6.61
C ALA A 42 -22.30 -3.02 7.91
N ALA A 43 -22.58 -4.32 7.80
CA ALA A 43 -22.78 -5.19 8.95
C ALA A 43 -21.69 -4.90 9.96
N VAL A 44 -22.08 -4.57 11.20
CA VAL A 44 -21.15 -4.27 12.28
C VAL A 44 -20.19 -5.45 12.38
N ALA A 45 -18.94 -5.25 11.96
CA ALA A 45 -17.94 -6.28 12.00
C ALA A 45 -17.85 -6.78 13.45
N GLN A 46 -17.92 -8.10 13.61
CA GLN A 46 -17.80 -8.71 14.93
C GLN A 46 -16.46 -8.26 15.54
N GLU A 47 -16.50 -7.68 16.74
CA GLU A 47 -15.29 -7.21 17.41
C GLU A 47 -14.32 -8.40 17.56
N ILE A 48 -13.10 -8.24 17.02
CA ILE A 48 -12.05 -9.24 17.23
C ILE A 48 -11.48 -8.96 18.63
N PRO A 49 -11.60 -9.89 19.59
CA PRO A 49 -11.08 -9.69 20.94
C PRO A 49 -9.59 -9.31 20.87
N SER A 50 -9.19 -8.26 21.60
CA SER A 50 -7.84 -7.62 21.62
C SER A 50 -7.52 -6.55 20.57
N LEU A 51 -8.30 -6.40 19.50
CA LEU A 51 -8.06 -5.36 18.47
C LEU A 51 -8.73 -4.01 18.79
N GLY A 52 -9.47 -3.92 19.89
CA GLY A 52 -10.25 -2.73 20.26
C GLY A 52 -11.45 -2.52 19.33
N SER A 53 -12.34 -1.60 19.71
CA SER A 53 -13.47 -1.21 18.87
C SER A 53 -12.99 -0.28 17.75
N VAL A 54 -13.21 -0.66 16.48
CA VAL A 54 -13.02 0.23 15.32
C VAL A 54 -14.25 1.10 15.20
N SER A 55 -14.31 2.21 15.95
CA SER A 55 -15.58 2.94 16.09
C SER A 55 -15.75 4.14 15.15
N HIS A 56 -14.74 4.52 14.37
CA HIS A 56 -14.89 5.59 13.38
C HIS A 56 -13.92 5.43 12.21
N VAL A 57 -14.46 5.23 11.00
CA VAL A 57 -13.71 5.22 9.75
C VAL A 57 -14.15 6.43 8.93
N GLU A 58 -13.19 7.29 8.59
CA GLU A 58 -13.42 8.49 7.80
C GLU A 58 -12.64 8.43 6.49
N LEU A 59 -13.28 8.86 5.39
CA LEU A 59 -12.58 9.04 4.12
C LEU A 59 -11.78 10.35 4.15
N ILE A 60 -10.46 10.25 4.20
CA ILE A 60 -9.58 11.43 4.14
C ILE A 60 -9.51 12.02 2.73
N LYS A 61 -9.30 11.18 1.72
CA LYS A 61 -9.16 11.61 0.32
C LYS A 61 -9.36 10.44 -0.66
N ASP A 62 -9.93 10.74 -1.82
CA ASP A 62 -10.09 9.85 -2.97
C ASP A 62 -9.43 10.44 -4.24
N GLY A 63 -9.57 9.72 -5.36
CA GLY A 63 -9.05 10.15 -6.67
C GLY A 63 -7.64 9.65 -7.01
N PHE A 64 -7.04 8.83 -6.15
CA PHE A 64 -5.81 8.10 -6.44
C PHE A 64 -6.07 6.88 -7.32
N LYS A 65 -5.02 6.33 -7.94
CA LYS A 65 -5.16 5.18 -8.84
C LYS A 65 -5.05 3.85 -8.10
N PHE A 66 -3.94 3.63 -7.40
CA PHE A 66 -3.73 2.40 -6.62
C PHE A 66 -2.77 2.67 -5.46
N LEU A 67 -3.35 2.81 -4.26
CA LEU A 67 -2.62 3.16 -3.06
C LEU A 67 -2.00 1.94 -2.37
N GLU A 68 -0.75 2.06 -1.92
CA GLU A 68 -0.01 1.01 -1.23
C GLU A 68 0.98 1.58 -0.21
N GLY A 69 1.59 0.68 0.58
CA GLY A 69 2.78 0.96 1.39
C GLY A 69 2.69 2.11 2.38
N PRO A 70 1.70 2.13 3.31
CA PRO A 70 1.65 3.16 4.34
C PRO A 70 2.83 3.05 5.32
N ALA A 71 3.54 4.15 5.57
CA ALA A 71 4.63 4.23 6.54
C ALA A 71 4.51 5.50 7.41
N LYS A 72 4.26 5.32 8.70
CA LYS A 72 4.14 6.40 9.68
C LYS A 72 5.49 6.77 10.28
N THR A 73 5.73 8.06 10.48
CA THR A 73 6.89 8.60 11.19
C THR A 73 6.53 9.10 12.60
N PRO A 74 7.50 9.25 13.53
CA PRO A 74 7.24 9.66 14.91
C PRO A 74 6.62 11.05 15.07
N ASP A 75 6.87 11.96 14.13
CA ASP A 75 6.30 13.32 14.07
C ASP A 75 4.84 13.35 13.55
N GLY A 76 4.26 12.18 13.26
CA GLY A 76 2.86 12.04 12.88
C GLY A 76 2.59 12.12 11.39
N ASN A 77 3.61 12.27 10.54
CA ASN A 77 3.44 12.17 9.10
C ASN A 77 3.18 10.70 8.70
N LEU A 78 2.40 10.51 7.64
CA LEU A 78 2.12 9.22 7.03
C LEU A 78 2.49 9.25 5.55
N PHE A 79 3.53 8.53 5.17
CA PHE A 79 3.91 8.32 3.79
C PHE A 79 3.08 7.18 3.20
N PHE A 80 2.77 7.27 1.91
CA PHE A 80 2.09 6.21 1.16
C PHE A 80 2.37 6.38 -0.33
N THR A 81 2.07 5.38 -1.14
CA THR A 81 2.35 5.40 -2.58
C THR A 81 1.09 5.42 -3.40
N ASP A 82 1.14 6.00 -4.60
CA ASP A 82 0.21 5.74 -5.69
C ASP A 82 1.02 5.17 -6.87
N ILE A 83 1.00 3.84 -7.02
CA ILE A 83 1.94 3.11 -7.91
C ILE A 83 1.81 3.58 -9.37
N PRO A 84 0.61 3.60 -9.98
CA PRO A 84 0.43 4.01 -11.38
C PRO A 84 0.54 5.53 -11.59
N ALA A 85 0.62 6.32 -10.51
CA ALA A 85 0.92 7.76 -10.57
C ALA A 85 2.42 8.05 -10.36
N GLU A 86 3.23 7.02 -10.08
CA GLU A 86 4.66 7.10 -9.75
C GLU A 86 4.97 8.16 -8.69
N THR A 87 4.14 8.21 -7.63
CA THR A 87 4.27 9.23 -6.60
C THR A 87 4.29 8.60 -5.22
N ILE A 88 5.26 8.98 -4.41
CA ILE A 88 5.17 8.84 -2.95
C ILE A 88 4.50 10.12 -2.46
N PHE A 89 3.42 10.00 -1.70
CA PHE A 89 2.75 11.09 -1.01
C PHE A 89 3.09 11.08 0.48
N VAL A 90 2.87 12.22 1.12
CA VAL A 90 2.84 12.35 2.57
C VAL A 90 1.52 13.00 2.98
N LEU A 91 0.82 12.38 3.92
CA LEU A 91 -0.20 13.03 4.73
C LEU A 91 0.53 13.61 5.95
N THR A 92 0.63 14.94 6.01
CA THR A 92 1.31 15.62 7.10
C THR A 92 0.50 15.52 8.39
N SER A 93 1.15 15.70 9.54
CA SER A 93 0.48 15.78 10.84
C SER A 93 -0.54 16.94 10.94
N ALA A 94 -0.46 17.92 10.02
CA ALA A 94 -1.45 18.99 9.87
C ALA A 94 -2.66 18.61 8.99
N GLY A 95 -2.72 17.37 8.49
CA GLY A 95 -3.83 16.87 7.67
C GLY A 95 -3.74 17.23 6.18
N GLN A 96 -2.58 17.67 5.69
CA GLN A 96 -2.37 18.02 4.29
C GLN A 96 -1.75 16.85 3.52
N ILE A 97 -2.21 16.60 2.29
CA ILE A 97 -1.61 15.59 1.41
C ILE A 97 -0.72 16.29 0.38
N GLU A 98 0.55 15.92 0.33
CA GLU A 98 1.55 16.51 -0.56
C GLU A 98 2.30 15.43 -1.34
N ALA A 99 2.70 15.73 -2.58
CA ALA A 99 3.61 14.87 -3.32
C ALA A 99 5.02 14.98 -2.73
N TYR A 100 5.54 13.87 -2.22
CA TYR A 100 6.85 13.82 -1.57
C TYR A 100 7.99 13.52 -2.56
N LEU A 101 7.83 12.49 -3.40
CA LEU A 101 8.78 12.08 -4.43
C LEU A 101 8.06 11.66 -5.72
N LYS A 102 8.53 12.19 -6.85
CA LYS A 102 8.09 11.83 -8.22
C LYS A 102 9.22 12.09 -9.23
N PRO A 103 9.52 11.15 -10.16
CA PRO A 103 8.99 9.78 -10.24
C PRO A 103 9.49 8.92 -9.08
N SER A 104 8.65 7.99 -8.61
CA SER A 104 8.95 7.12 -7.46
C SER A 104 9.63 5.79 -7.84
N GLY A 105 9.79 5.50 -9.13
CA GLY A 105 10.25 4.19 -9.59
C GLY A 105 9.22 3.08 -9.35
N PHE A 106 7.93 3.42 -9.44
CA PHE A 106 6.83 2.55 -9.05
C PHE A 106 6.99 2.05 -7.61
N ALA A 107 7.26 2.99 -6.69
CA ALA A 107 7.30 2.69 -5.26
C ALA A 107 6.01 2.01 -4.81
N ASN A 108 6.16 0.95 -4.03
CA ASN A 108 5.06 0.17 -3.45
C ASN A 108 5.19 0.19 -1.93
N GLY A 109 5.78 -0.84 -1.32
CA GLY A 109 6.02 -0.92 0.11
C GLY A 109 6.98 0.15 0.60
N LEU A 110 6.60 0.80 1.71
CA LEU A 110 7.40 1.77 2.44
C LEU A 110 7.56 1.31 3.88
N MET A 111 8.70 1.61 4.50
CA MET A 111 8.87 1.42 5.94
C MET A 111 9.79 2.49 6.51
N TYR A 112 9.36 3.13 7.59
CA TYR A 112 10.23 4.04 8.35
C TYR A 112 11.25 3.22 9.14
N ALA A 113 12.54 3.48 8.90
CA ALA A 113 13.65 2.72 9.49
C ALA A 113 14.26 3.40 10.73
N GLY A 114 13.70 4.51 11.20
CA GLY A 114 14.32 5.34 12.23
C GLY A 114 15.22 6.43 11.65
N ASP A 115 15.63 7.38 12.47
CA ASP A 115 16.62 8.42 12.16
C ASP A 115 16.37 9.19 10.84
N GLY A 116 15.09 9.43 10.54
CA GLY A 116 14.69 10.15 9.34
C GLY A 116 14.91 9.35 8.05
N GLN A 117 15.03 8.02 8.11
CA GLN A 117 15.24 7.18 6.94
C GLN A 117 13.95 6.44 6.56
N LEU A 118 13.58 6.51 5.29
CA LEU A 118 12.46 5.78 4.70
C LEU A 118 13.00 4.72 3.74
N LEU A 119 12.73 3.45 4.01
CA LEU A 119 12.98 2.37 3.05
C LEU A 119 11.83 2.28 2.05
N VAL A 120 12.20 1.99 0.81
CA VAL A 120 11.27 2.00 -0.33
C VAL A 120 11.56 0.80 -1.23
N CYS A 121 10.56 -0.06 -1.37
CA CYS A 121 10.50 -1.06 -2.42
C CYS A 121 10.03 -0.39 -3.71
N GLN A 122 10.92 -0.31 -4.71
CA GLN A 122 10.61 0.24 -6.03
C GLN A 122 10.42 -0.91 -7.01
N MET A 123 9.22 -1.04 -7.59
CA MET A 123 8.91 -2.08 -8.57
C MET A 123 9.71 -1.92 -9.88
N ALA A 124 10.46 -0.83 -10.04
CA ALA A 124 11.49 -0.68 -11.05
C ALA A 124 12.73 -1.59 -10.84
N GLY A 125 12.80 -2.36 -9.76
CA GLY A 125 13.86 -3.36 -9.55
C GLY A 125 14.93 -2.92 -8.57
N GLN A 126 14.57 -2.15 -7.54
CA GLN A 126 15.50 -1.78 -6.47
C GLN A 126 14.81 -1.63 -5.11
N LEU A 127 15.55 -1.96 -4.06
CA LEU A 127 15.32 -1.49 -2.69
C LEU A 127 16.20 -0.27 -2.47
N SER A 128 15.62 0.80 -1.96
CA SER A 128 16.33 2.06 -1.66
C SER A 128 16.01 2.59 -0.29
N ARG A 129 16.86 3.49 0.21
CA ARG A 129 16.65 4.31 1.38
C ARG A 129 16.58 5.78 0.96
N ILE A 130 15.62 6.52 1.50
CA ILE A 130 15.49 7.96 1.33
C ILE A 130 15.75 8.62 2.67
N ASP A 131 16.67 9.58 2.67
CA ASP A 131 16.82 10.51 3.78
C ASP A 131 15.69 11.55 3.72
N LEU A 132 14.84 11.62 4.75
CA LEU A 132 13.63 12.43 4.75
C LEU A 132 13.89 13.95 4.76
N ALA A 133 15.04 14.36 5.29
CA ALA A 133 15.41 15.78 5.37
C ALA A 133 15.99 16.30 4.05
N SER A 134 16.96 15.57 3.49
CA SER A 134 17.66 15.95 2.26
C SER A 134 17.01 15.44 0.98
N LYS A 135 16.06 14.50 1.09
CA LYS A 135 15.46 13.72 -0.01
C LYS A 135 16.47 12.88 -0.80
N GLN A 136 17.68 12.67 -0.27
CA GLN A 136 18.69 11.86 -0.95
C GLN A 136 18.24 10.40 -1.01
N VAL A 137 18.21 9.84 -2.22
CA VAL A 137 17.92 8.43 -2.47
C VAL A 137 19.23 7.64 -2.55
N THR A 138 19.34 6.57 -1.77
CA THR A 138 20.48 5.63 -1.78
C THR A 138 19.98 4.25 -2.16
N VAL A 139 20.54 3.65 -3.20
CA VAL A 139 20.23 2.25 -3.57
C VAL A 139 20.89 1.32 -2.56
N LEU A 140 20.11 0.39 -1.99
CA LEU A 140 20.60 -0.62 -1.06
C LEU A 140 20.81 -1.97 -1.76
N ALA A 141 19.91 -2.31 -2.68
CA ALA A 141 20.01 -3.52 -3.49
C ALA A 141 19.22 -3.33 -4.80
N ASP A 142 19.84 -3.66 -5.93
CA ASP A 142 19.23 -3.65 -7.26
C ASP A 142 19.52 -4.94 -8.06
N GLN A 143 20.37 -5.83 -7.53
CA GLN A 143 20.79 -7.07 -8.16
C GLN A 143 20.96 -8.21 -7.15
N TYR A 144 20.76 -9.44 -7.61
CA TYR A 144 21.08 -10.67 -6.89
C TYR A 144 21.53 -11.75 -7.88
N GLY A 145 22.65 -12.41 -7.59
CA GLY A 145 23.19 -13.46 -8.47
C GLY A 145 23.54 -12.99 -9.89
N GLY A 146 23.93 -11.72 -10.04
CA GLY A 146 24.27 -11.11 -11.34
C GLY A 146 23.06 -10.73 -12.20
N ALA A 147 21.84 -10.87 -11.69
CA ALA A 147 20.62 -10.43 -12.35
C ALA A 147 19.97 -9.27 -11.59
N ARG A 148 19.28 -8.39 -12.30
CA ARG A 148 18.46 -7.34 -11.70
C ARG A 148 17.34 -7.94 -10.85
N LEU A 149 16.95 -7.27 -9.76
CA LEU A 149 15.75 -7.63 -9.02
C LEU A 149 14.51 -7.52 -9.93
N ASN A 150 13.47 -8.31 -9.60
CA ASN A 150 12.18 -8.25 -10.31
C ASN A 150 11.42 -6.95 -9.92
N ALA A 151 10.24 -7.06 -9.30
CA ALA A 151 9.50 -5.92 -8.79
C ALA A 151 9.42 -5.99 -7.25
N PRO A 152 10.40 -5.42 -6.52
CA PRO A 152 10.29 -5.24 -5.07
C PRO A 152 8.91 -4.71 -4.68
N ASN A 153 8.23 -5.41 -3.78
CA ASN A 153 6.81 -5.17 -3.47
C ASN A 153 6.66 -4.65 -2.04
N ASP A 154 6.86 -5.48 -1.03
CA ASP A 154 6.74 -5.09 0.38
C ASP A 154 7.94 -5.52 1.21
N LEU A 155 8.16 -4.88 2.35
CA LEU A 155 9.32 -5.07 3.21
C LEU A 155 9.03 -4.99 4.71
N VAL A 156 9.93 -5.58 5.50
CA VAL A 156 9.96 -5.46 6.96
C VAL A 156 11.40 -5.41 7.47
N ILE A 157 11.62 -4.73 8.60
CA ILE A 157 12.89 -4.70 9.32
C ILE A 157 12.76 -5.58 10.57
N ASP A 158 13.73 -6.48 10.79
CA ASP A 158 13.79 -7.28 12.01
C ASP A 158 14.40 -6.50 13.20
N LYS A 159 14.44 -7.11 14.39
CA LYS A 159 14.98 -6.48 15.60
C LYS A 159 16.50 -6.28 15.58
N GLN A 160 17.21 -6.91 14.64
CA GLN A 160 18.65 -6.79 14.45
C GLN A 160 19.00 -5.77 13.36
N GLY A 161 18.01 -5.19 12.68
CA GLY A 161 18.19 -4.27 11.56
C GLY A 161 18.28 -4.95 10.19
N GLY A 162 18.03 -6.25 10.11
CA GLY A 162 17.93 -6.99 8.85
C GLY A 162 16.69 -6.56 8.05
N ILE A 163 16.85 -6.35 6.74
CA ILE A 163 15.76 -5.96 5.84
C ILE A 163 15.33 -7.17 5.02
N TYR A 164 14.06 -7.54 5.13
CA TYR A 164 13.44 -8.60 4.34
C TYR A 164 12.43 -7.97 3.42
N PHE A 165 12.46 -8.35 2.14
CA PHE A 165 11.54 -7.82 1.15
C PHE A 165 11.17 -8.88 0.13
N THR A 166 10.03 -8.69 -0.51
CA THR A 166 9.54 -9.56 -1.57
C THR A 166 9.86 -8.95 -2.94
N ALA A 167 10.17 -9.78 -3.94
CA ALA A 167 10.44 -9.35 -5.31
C ALA A 167 9.71 -10.23 -6.35
N PRO A 168 8.36 -10.16 -6.42
CA PRO A 168 7.56 -10.90 -7.38
C PRO A 168 7.87 -10.57 -8.84
N ARG A 169 7.43 -11.45 -9.76
CA ARG A 169 7.54 -11.28 -11.23
C ARG A 169 6.34 -10.56 -11.87
N TYR A 170 5.60 -9.78 -11.09
CA TYR A 170 4.48 -8.98 -11.57
C TYR A 170 4.62 -7.53 -11.10
N ARG A 171 3.94 -6.61 -11.78
CA ARG A 171 3.96 -5.20 -11.43
C ARG A 171 2.59 -4.56 -11.62
N ALA A 172 2.22 -3.67 -10.69
CA ALA A 172 1.13 -2.71 -10.89
C ALA A 172 1.62 -1.56 -11.78
N ALA A 173 0.82 -1.19 -12.78
CA ALA A 173 1.17 -0.22 -13.81
C ALA A 173 0.00 0.70 -14.12
#